data_AF-A0A937S8I3-F1
#
_entry.id   AF-A0A937S8I3-F1
#
_cell.length_a   1.000
_cell.length_b   1.000
_cell.length_c   1.000
_cell.angle_alpha   90.00
_cell.angle_beta   90.00
_cell.angle_gamma   90.00
#
_symmetry.space_group_name_H-M   'P 1'
#
loop_
_entity.id
_entity.type
_entity.pdbx_description
1 polymer ?
#
loop_
_entity_poly.entity_id
_entity_poly.type
_entity_poly.pdbx_seq_one_letter_code
_entity_poly.pdbx_strand_id
1 'polypeptide(L)'
;MKNPADNSTFVPVVIVICGATATGKSRLAIALAKRMNCVILSADSRQVYREFNIGTAKPTLTEQQIVPHYLIDICEPTETLTLAEYQMQAQSLIESVHLPPSATQPITPLLVGGTGLYIRSITRGLKIPRVSPQPDLRSQLQNLGQPQCYAMLQQVDPDAATKIHSNDQVRTLRSLEVFYVTGQPISAQQGEQPPAYPILHIGLDCGDLAQLHHRITQRTKQMVAHGFVAEVEDLCQKYGVDLPLLNTLGYAEFKQFLAGQMSQTDAISATILHTRQFAKRQRTWFRAYPEIEWFDADAPDLVEQVWQRIQVLQKHAVNICKA
;
A
#
# COMPACT_ATOMS: atom_id res chain seq x y z
N MET A 1 49.60 10.31 -12.87
CA MET A 1 49.02 9.49 -11.77
C MET A 1 47.51 9.55 -11.89
N LYS A 2 46.89 8.52 -12.47
CA LYS A 2 45.42 8.39 -12.53
C LYS A 2 44.97 7.90 -11.17
N ASN A 3 44.08 8.65 -10.51
CA ASN A 3 43.38 8.18 -9.31
C ASN A 3 42.66 6.87 -9.67
N PRO A 4 42.79 5.78 -8.90
CA PRO A 4 41.96 4.61 -9.10
C PRO A 4 40.53 5.04 -8.76
N ALA A 5 39.65 4.98 -9.74
CA ALA A 5 38.23 5.17 -9.54
C ALA A 5 37.78 4.21 -8.44
N ASP A 6 37.20 4.78 -7.38
CA ASP A 6 36.46 4.04 -6.36
C ASP A 6 35.28 3.37 -7.05
N ASN A 7 35.52 2.15 -7.54
CA ASN A 7 34.52 1.31 -8.19
C ASN A 7 33.61 0.74 -7.08
N SER A 8 32.81 1.61 -6.46
CA SER A 8 31.67 1.17 -5.68
C SER A 8 30.63 0.67 -6.68
N THR A 9 30.63 -0.63 -6.95
CA THR A 9 29.56 -1.30 -7.68
C THR A 9 28.27 -1.06 -6.92
N PHE A 10 27.42 -0.17 -7.45
CA PHE A 10 26.09 0.06 -6.89
C PHE A 10 25.32 -1.26 -6.91
N VAL A 11 24.81 -1.66 -5.75
CA VAL A 11 23.93 -2.82 -5.64
C VAL A 11 22.50 -2.30 -5.58
N PRO A 12 21.64 -2.64 -6.56
CA PRO A 12 20.24 -2.29 -6.51
C PRO A 12 19.63 -2.79 -5.20
N VAL A 13 18.96 -1.92 -4.45
CA VAL A 13 18.30 -2.24 -3.18
C VAL A 13 16.96 -1.53 -3.16
N VAL A 14 15.96 -2.14 -2.50
CA VAL A 14 14.71 -1.47 -2.15
C VAL A 14 14.59 -1.42 -0.64
N ILE A 15 14.23 -0.26 -0.09
CA ILE A 15 13.94 -0.11 1.34
C ILE A 15 12.44 0.02 1.50
N VAL A 16 11.84 -0.87 2.28
CA VAL A 16 10.40 -0.86 2.59
C VAL A 16 10.20 -0.22 3.95
N ILE A 17 9.34 0.80 4.03
CA ILE A 17 8.90 1.40 5.30
C ILE A 17 7.40 1.12 5.47
N CYS A 18 7.09 0.23 6.39
CA CYS A 18 5.75 -0.28 6.62
C CYS A 18 5.30 -0.13 8.08
N GLY A 19 4.03 -0.43 8.35
CA GLY A 19 3.43 -0.26 9.68
C GLY A 19 2.04 0.38 9.63
N ALA A 20 1.38 0.41 10.78
CA ALA A 20 0.01 0.91 10.89
C ALA A 20 -0.13 2.39 10.51
N THR A 21 -1.32 2.83 10.12
CA THR A 21 -1.61 4.26 9.98
C THR A 21 -1.29 5.02 11.28
N ALA A 22 -0.92 6.30 11.16
CA ALA A 22 -0.52 7.17 12.27
C ALA A 22 0.76 6.77 13.05
N THR A 23 1.60 5.85 12.55
CA THR A 23 2.92 5.53 13.12
C THR A 23 4.08 6.40 12.59
N GLY A 24 3.80 7.42 11.77
CA GLY A 24 4.83 8.37 11.31
C GLY A 24 5.67 7.94 10.10
N LYS A 25 5.29 6.87 9.38
CA LYS A 25 6.00 6.35 8.18
C LYS A 25 6.43 7.44 7.19
N SER A 26 5.52 8.32 6.79
CA SER A 26 5.81 9.38 5.81
C SER A 26 6.87 10.36 6.31
N ARG A 27 6.84 10.71 7.60
CA ARG A 27 7.84 11.61 8.21
C ARG A 27 9.23 10.97 8.19
N LEU A 28 9.33 9.70 8.58
CA LEU A 28 10.58 8.95 8.52
C LEU A 28 11.08 8.83 7.08
N ALA A 29 10.20 8.47 6.14
CA ALA A 29 10.54 8.32 4.73
C ALA A 29 11.09 9.62 4.12
N ILE A 30 10.44 10.77 4.36
CA ILE A 30 10.93 12.06 3.86
C ILE A 30 12.30 12.40 4.46
N ALA A 31 12.50 12.16 5.77
CA ALA A 31 13.77 12.43 6.43
C ALA A 31 14.91 11.56 5.86
N LEU A 32 14.66 10.27 5.62
CA LEU A 32 15.63 9.36 5.03
C LEU A 32 15.88 9.67 3.55
N ALA A 33 14.83 9.94 2.77
CA ALA A 33 14.94 10.24 1.35
C ALA A 33 15.76 11.51 1.09
N LYS A 34 15.63 12.54 1.94
CA LYS A 34 16.54 13.70 1.92
C LYS A 34 17.99 13.32 2.10
N ARG A 35 18.29 12.49 3.12
CA ARG A 35 19.67 12.08 3.45
C ARG A 35 20.28 11.21 2.36
N MET A 36 19.46 10.38 1.72
CA MET A 36 19.86 9.45 0.68
C MET A 36 19.82 10.04 -0.73
N ASN A 37 19.26 11.24 -0.89
CA ASN A 37 18.89 11.82 -2.18
C ASN A 37 18.10 10.82 -3.05
N CYS A 38 17.08 10.20 -2.46
CA CYS A 38 16.29 9.16 -3.13
C CYS A 38 14.80 9.50 -3.25
N VAL A 39 14.05 8.58 -3.83
CA VAL A 39 12.64 8.75 -4.17
C VAL A 39 11.73 7.89 -3.31
N ILE A 40 10.48 8.32 -3.14
CA ILE A 40 9.46 7.57 -2.41
C ILE A 40 8.44 7.01 -3.39
N LEU A 41 8.16 5.72 -3.31
CA LEU A 41 7.07 5.03 -4.00
C LEU A 41 5.98 4.74 -2.97
N SER A 42 4.77 5.28 -3.16
CA SER A 42 3.66 5.05 -2.24
C SER A 42 3.08 3.64 -2.41
N ALA A 43 2.95 2.91 -1.29
CA ALA A 43 2.25 1.63 -1.19
C ALA A 43 0.94 1.79 -0.41
N ASP A 44 0.08 2.70 -0.88
CA ASP A 44 -1.23 3.01 -0.32
C ASP A 44 -2.34 2.90 -1.38
N SER A 45 -3.31 2.02 -1.16
CA SER A 45 -4.41 1.77 -2.12
C SER A 45 -5.41 2.93 -2.27
N ARG A 46 -5.27 4.02 -1.53
CA ARG A 46 -6.12 5.20 -1.64
C ARG A 46 -5.38 6.42 -2.18
N GLN A 47 -4.09 6.55 -1.89
CA GLN A 47 -3.28 7.66 -2.43
C GLN A 47 -3.03 7.56 -3.94
N VAL A 48 -3.21 6.37 -4.53
CA VAL A 48 -3.14 6.19 -5.99
C VAL A 48 -4.21 6.98 -6.75
N TYR A 49 -5.31 7.35 -6.10
CA TYR A 49 -6.44 8.03 -6.73
C TYR A 49 -6.28 9.56 -6.69
N ARG A 50 -6.53 10.18 -7.84
CA ARG A 50 -6.60 11.64 -7.97
C ARG A 50 -7.69 12.22 -7.08
N GLU A 51 -7.50 13.44 -6.59
CA GLU A 51 -8.47 14.21 -5.80
C GLU A 51 -8.76 13.66 -4.37
N PHE A 52 -8.42 12.40 -4.08
CA PHE A 52 -8.49 11.83 -2.73
C PHE A 52 -7.25 12.21 -1.91
N ASN A 53 -7.22 13.43 -1.36
CA ASN A 53 -6.01 14.03 -0.77
C ASN A 53 -6.02 14.02 0.77
N ILE A 54 -6.97 14.73 1.37
CA ILE A 54 -7.03 14.97 2.81
C ILE A 54 -7.39 13.67 3.54
N GLY A 55 -8.44 12.98 3.10
CA GLY A 55 -8.91 11.75 3.76
C GLY A 55 -7.90 10.60 3.72
N THR A 56 -7.02 10.59 2.71
CA THR A 56 -5.95 9.59 2.54
C THR A 56 -4.63 10.02 3.19
N ALA A 57 -4.55 11.26 3.67
CA ALA A 57 -3.32 11.99 3.99
C ALA A 57 -2.22 11.75 2.95
N LYS A 58 -2.57 12.00 1.69
CA LYS A 58 -1.61 12.07 0.61
C LYS A 58 -0.57 13.15 0.93
N PRO A 59 0.72 12.92 0.63
CA PRO A 59 1.74 13.94 0.78
C PRO A 59 1.31 15.24 0.08
N THR A 60 1.42 16.35 0.80
CA THR A 60 1.08 17.68 0.27
C THR A 60 2.04 18.08 -0.86
N LEU A 61 1.66 19.04 -1.69
CA LEU A 61 2.56 19.56 -2.74
C LEU A 61 3.89 20.05 -2.16
N THR A 62 3.87 20.67 -0.97
CA THR A 62 5.07 21.08 -0.26
C THR A 62 5.96 19.88 0.09
N GLU A 63 5.40 18.77 0.57
CA GLU A 63 6.17 17.55 0.85
C GLU A 63 6.68 16.88 -0.43
N GLN A 64 5.92 16.92 -1.52
CA GLN A 64 6.31 16.38 -2.83
C GLN A 64 7.43 17.21 -3.49
N GLN A 65 7.48 18.52 -3.25
CA GLN A 65 8.59 19.39 -3.70
C GLN A 65 9.89 19.08 -2.96
N ILE A 66 9.78 18.57 -1.74
CA ILE A 66 10.93 18.23 -0.90
C ILE A 66 11.56 16.89 -1.32
N VAL A 67 10.74 15.89 -1.65
CA VAL A 67 11.16 14.58 -2.14
C VAL A 67 10.20 14.10 -3.22
N PRO A 68 10.67 13.61 -4.38
CA PRO A 68 9.80 13.02 -5.39
C PRO A 68 8.98 11.84 -4.83
N HIS A 69 7.66 11.92 -4.97
CA HIS A 69 6.72 10.85 -4.63
C HIS A 69 6.11 10.28 -5.91
N TYR A 70 6.16 8.96 -6.05
CA TYR A 70 5.56 8.22 -7.15
C TYR A 70 4.42 7.32 -6.65
N LEU A 71 3.62 6.79 -7.59
CA LEU A 71 2.45 5.95 -7.32
C LEU A 71 1.37 6.64 -6.47
N ILE A 72 1.30 7.95 -6.60
CA ILE A 72 0.18 8.79 -6.15
C ILE A 72 -0.44 9.44 -7.38
N ASP A 73 -1.75 9.70 -7.37
CA ASP A 73 -2.46 10.37 -8.48
C ASP A 73 -2.32 9.67 -9.85
N ILE A 74 -2.14 8.36 -9.85
CA ILE A 74 -1.94 7.51 -11.04
C ILE A 74 -3.24 6.91 -11.59
N CYS A 75 -4.38 7.13 -10.94
CA CYS A 75 -5.68 6.58 -11.32
C CYS A 75 -6.80 7.60 -11.08
N GLU A 76 -7.76 7.67 -12.02
CA GLU A 76 -8.94 8.52 -11.85
C GLU A 76 -9.92 7.93 -10.83
N PRO A 77 -10.70 8.76 -10.10
CA PRO A 77 -11.68 8.28 -9.13
C PRO A 77 -12.70 7.26 -9.66
N THR A 78 -13.04 7.36 -10.95
CA THR A 78 -14.02 6.50 -11.63
C THR A 78 -13.42 5.19 -12.13
N GLU A 79 -12.11 5.04 -12.07
CA GLU A 79 -11.40 3.87 -12.55
C GLU A 79 -11.07 2.89 -11.42
N THR A 80 -10.78 1.65 -11.79
CA THR A 80 -10.33 0.63 -10.83
C THR A 80 -8.87 0.31 -11.09
N LEU A 81 -7.98 0.70 -10.17
CA LEU A 81 -6.59 0.27 -10.21
C LEU A 81 -6.47 -1.14 -9.62
N THR A 82 -6.09 -2.09 -10.46
CA THR A 82 -5.83 -3.47 -10.05
C THR A 82 -4.46 -3.64 -9.41
N LEU A 83 -4.29 -4.71 -8.61
CA LEU A 83 -2.99 -5.06 -8.03
C LEU A 83 -1.93 -5.32 -9.11
N ALA A 84 -2.33 -5.89 -10.26
CA ALA A 84 -1.42 -6.18 -11.36
C ALA A 84 -0.90 -4.90 -12.04
N GLU A 85 -1.78 -3.91 -12.25
CA GLU A 85 -1.38 -2.60 -12.79
C GLU A 85 -0.47 -1.86 -11.84
N TYR A 86 -0.81 -1.82 -10.54
CA TYR A 86 0.05 -1.23 -9.52
C TYR A 86 1.43 -1.92 -9.49
N GLN A 87 1.46 -3.26 -9.48
CA GLN A 87 2.71 -4.03 -9.46
C GLN A 87 3.59 -3.70 -10.66
N MET A 88 3.01 -3.67 -11.86
CA MET A 88 3.71 -3.36 -13.10
C MET A 88 4.30 -1.95 -13.09
N GLN A 89 3.51 -0.93 -12.69
CA GLN A 89 3.99 0.45 -12.61
C GLN A 89 5.12 0.60 -11.58
N ALA A 90 4.94 0.00 -10.40
CA ALA A 90 5.95 0.03 -9.34
C ALA A 90 7.26 -0.67 -9.75
N GLN A 91 7.18 -1.85 -10.37
CA GLN A 91 8.36 -2.57 -10.84
C GLN A 91 9.10 -1.79 -11.93
N SER A 92 8.37 -1.21 -12.88
CA SER A 92 8.95 -0.37 -13.94
C SER A 92 9.66 0.86 -13.36
N LEU A 93 9.05 1.51 -12.35
CA LEU A 93 9.67 2.63 -11.64
C LEU A 93 10.94 2.20 -10.89
N ILE A 94 10.89 1.08 -10.15
CA ILE A 94 12.06 0.54 -9.43
C ILE A 94 13.21 0.26 -10.40
N GLU A 95 12.92 -0.40 -11.52
CA GLU A 95 13.92 -0.67 -12.56
C GLU A 95 14.51 0.64 -13.13
N SER A 96 13.66 1.63 -13.42
CA SER A 96 14.11 2.92 -13.96
C SER A 96 15.01 3.72 -13.03
N VAL A 97 14.83 3.60 -11.70
CA VAL A 97 15.68 4.29 -10.72
C VAL A 97 16.91 3.48 -10.32
N HIS A 98 16.86 2.16 -10.43
CA HIS A 98 18.00 1.27 -10.24
C HIS A 98 18.97 1.33 -11.43
N LEU A 99 18.45 1.45 -12.64
CA LEU A 99 19.22 1.47 -13.89
C LEU A 99 18.78 2.66 -14.77
N PRO A 100 19.08 3.90 -14.34
CA PRO A 100 18.66 5.06 -15.09
C PRO A 100 19.37 5.13 -16.46
N PRO A 101 18.67 5.52 -17.54
CA PRO A 101 19.22 5.52 -18.91
C PRO A 101 20.27 6.62 -19.17
N SER A 102 20.56 7.51 -18.22
CA SER A 102 21.50 8.64 -18.37
C SER A 102 22.64 8.59 -17.34
N ALA A 103 23.64 9.47 -17.46
CA ALA A 103 24.79 9.60 -16.55
C ALA A 103 24.46 9.97 -15.08
N THR A 104 23.19 9.85 -14.68
CA THR A 104 22.71 9.96 -13.31
C THR A 104 23.09 8.73 -12.50
N GLN A 105 23.39 8.93 -11.22
CA GLN A 105 23.68 7.83 -10.32
C GLN A 105 22.42 6.99 -10.07
N PRO A 106 22.55 5.65 -9.98
CA PRO A 106 21.49 4.78 -9.50
C PRO A 106 20.98 5.19 -8.10
N ILE A 107 19.69 4.99 -7.86
CA ILE A 107 19.01 5.44 -6.63
C ILE A 107 18.38 4.24 -5.91
N THR A 108 18.45 4.22 -4.59
CA THR A 108 17.71 3.26 -3.74
C THR A 108 16.30 3.80 -3.43
N PRO A 109 15.22 3.28 -4.04
CA PRO A 109 13.87 3.75 -3.75
C PRO A 109 13.39 3.32 -2.36
N LEU A 110 12.55 4.17 -1.76
CA LEU A 110 11.79 3.84 -0.55
C LEU A 110 10.37 3.44 -0.94
N LEU A 111 9.98 2.19 -0.71
CA LEU A 111 8.59 1.73 -0.85
C LEU A 111 7.86 1.94 0.48
N VAL A 112 6.96 2.91 0.55
CA VAL A 112 6.41 3.42 1.83
C VAL A 112 4.91 3.29 1.85
N GLY A 113 4.35 2.59 2.84
CA GLY A 113 2.90 2.51 2.94
C GLY A 113 2.36 1.53 3.97
N GLY A 114 1.04 1.46 4.02
CA GLY A 114 0.28 0.58 4.92
C GLY A 114 -0.48 -0.53 4.20
N THR A 115 -0.43 -0.60 2.87
CA THR A 115 -1.14 -1.62 2.10
C THR A 115 -0.26 -2.85 1.94
N GLY A 116 -0.38 -3.79 2.89
CA GLY A 116 0.47 -4.97 2.95
C GLY A 116 0.43 -5.83 1.67
N LEU A 117 -0.70 -5.88 0.95
CA LEU A 117 -0.79 -6.59 -0.33
C LEU A 117 0.02 -5.92 -1.44
N TYR A 118 0.06 -4.59 -1.49
CA TYR A 118 0.88 -3.83 -2.45
C TYR A 118 2.37 -4.01 -2.16
N ILE A 119 2.76 -3.98 -0.89
CA ILE A 119 4.15 -4.24 -0.50
C ILE A 119 4.52 -5.67 -0.91
N ARG A 120 3.71 -6.66 -0.55
CA ARG A 120 3.96 -8.07 -0.89
C ARG A 120 4.01 -8.32 -2.40
N SER A 121 3.16 -7.67 -3.21
CA SER A 121 3.20 -7.83 -4.67
C SER A 121 4.56 -7.47 -5.25
N ILE A 122 5.24 -6.47 -4.68
CA ILE A 122 6.58 -6.08 -5.10
C ILE A 122 7.63 -7.00 -4.48
N THR A 123 7.64 -7.11 -3.16
CA THR A 123 8.77 -7.73 -2.43
C THR A 123 8.84 -9.24 -2.57
N ARG A 124 7.70 -9.89 -2.81
CA ARG A 124 7.62 -11.33 -3.11
C ARG A 124 7.41 -11.62 -4.60
N GLY A 125 7.29 -10.58 -5.44
CA GLY A 125 7.00 -10.72 -6.86
C GLY A 125 5.81 -11.65 -7.13
N LEU A 126 4.65 -11.28 -6.59
CA LEU A 126 3.44 -12.11 -6.71
C LEU A 126 3.10 -12.35 -8.19
N LYS A 127 2.84 -13.59 -8.56
CA LYS A 127 2.25 -13.95 -9.86
C LYS A 127 0.75 -13.72 -9.78
N ILE A 128 0.28 -12.71 -10.49
CA ILE A 128 -1.12 -12.29 -10.49
C ILE A 128 -1.75 -12.71 -11.82
N PRO A 129 -2.88 -13.45 -11.81
CA PRO A 129 -3.61 -13.75 -13.03
C PRO A 129 -4.00 -12.46 -13.75
N ARG A 130 -3.64 -12.35 -15.03
CA ARG A 130 -3.94 -11.19 -15.89
C ARG A 130 -5.38 -11.24 -16.41
N VAL A 131 -6.32 -11.34 -15.49
CA VAL A 131 -7.76 -11.36 -15.75
C VAL A 131 -8.36 -10.06 -15.26
N SER A 132 -8.77 -9.18 -16.17
CA SER A 132 -9.50 -7.96 -15.83
C SER A 132 -10.85 -8.32 -15.17
N PRO A 133 -11.39 -7.45 -14.30
CA PRO A 133 -12.72 -7.66 -13.72
C PRO A 133 -13.79 -7.91 -14.79
N GLN A 134 -14.69 -8.87 -14.55
CA GLN A 134 -15.79 -9.23 -15.45
C GLN A 134 -17.14 -8.95 -14.75
N PRO A 135 -17.72 -7.73 -14.88
CA PRO A 135 -18.89 -7.31 -14.13
C PRO A 135 -20.12 -8.22 -14.36
N ASP A 136 -20.39 -8.59 -15.61
CA ASP A 136 -21.54 -9.42 -15.96
C ASP A 136 -21.42 -10.83 -15.37
N LEU A 137 -20.24 -11.45 -15.49
CA LEU A 137 -19.97 -12.75 -14.89
C LEU A 137 -20.07 -12.69 -13.36
N ARG A 138 -19.54 -11.63 -12.73
CA ARG A 138 -19.68 -11.45 -11.27
C ARG A 138 -21.14 -11.33 -10.86
N SER A 139 -21.96 -10.58 -11.61
CA SER A 139 -23.38 -10.45 -11.32
C SER A 139 -24.10 -11.81 -11.45
N GLN A 140 -23.82 -12.57 -12.51
CA GLN A 140 -24.36 -13.92 -12.69
C GLN A 140 -23.99 -14.85 -11.53
N LEU A 141 -22.71 -14.90 -11.15
CA LEU A 141 -22.25 -15.71 -10.03
C LEU A 141 -22.85 -15.25 -8.69
N GLN A 142 -22.96 -13.93 -8.46
CA GLN A 142 -23.61 -13.39 -7.27
C GLN A 142 -25.08 -13.82 -7.16
N ASN A 143 -25.80 -13.86 -8.29
CA ASN A 143 -27.20 -14.29 -8.34
C ASN A 143 -27.39 -15.78 -8.00
N LEU A 144 -26.38 -16.63 -8.24
CA LEU A 144 -26.40 -18.04 -7.81
C LEU A 144 -26.25 -18.18 -6.29
N GLY A 145 -25.68 -17.18 -5.63
CA GLY A 145 -25.45 -17.18 -4.20
C GLY A 145 -24.16 -17.89 -3.78
N GLN A 146 -23.65 -17.50 -2.61
CA GLN A 146 -22.36 -17.94 -2.11
C GLN A 146 -22.23 -19.46 -1.91
N PRO A 147 -23.22 -20.19 -1.35
CA PRO A 147 -23.08 -21.64 -1.16
C PRO A 147 -22.87 -22.40 -2.46
N GLN A 148 -23.59 -22.01 -3.54
CA GLN A 148 -23.45 -22.63 -4.85
C GLN A 148 -22.09 -22.29 -5.48
N CYS A 149 -21.69 -21.02 -5.43
CA CYS A 149 -20.37 -20.60 -5.90
C CYS A 149 -19.23 -21.33 -5.18
N TYR A 150 -19.33 -21.51 -3.86
CA TYR A 150 -18.30 -22.22 -3.12
C TYR A 150 -18.25 -23.72 -3.48
N ALA A 151 -19.40 -24.36 -3.70
CA ALA A 151 -19.43 -25.74 -4.19
C ALA A 151 -18.80 -25.87 -5.60
N MET A 152 -19.06 -24.91 -6.50
CA MET A 152 -18.40 -24.85 -7.80
C MET A 152 -16.89 -24.68 -7.64
N LEU A 153 -16.44 -23.79 -6.73
CA LEU A 153 -15.02 -23.59 -6.45
C LEU A 153 -14.34 -24.89 -6.00
N GLN A 154 -14.97 -25.65 -5.11
CA GLN A 154 -14.43 -26.93 -4.64
C GLN A 154 -14.25 -27.96 -5.75
N GLN A 155 -15.05 -27.88 -6.82
CA GLN A 155 -14.93 -28.78 -7.96
C GLN A 155 -13.82 -28.34 -8.92
N VAL A 156 -13.70 -27.04 -9.19
CA VAL A 156 -12.78 -26.52 -10.21
C VAL A 156 -11.39 -26.18 -9.66
N ASP A 157 -11.28 -25.82 -8.38
CA ASP A 157 -10.03 -25.45 -7.71
C ASP A 157 -10.02 -25.87 -6.22
N PRO A 158 -9.81 -27.16 -5.92
CA PRO A 158 -9.76 -27.67 -4.55
C PRO A 158 -8.67 -27.03 -3.68
N ASP A 159 -7.55 -26.66 -4.30
CA ASP A 159 -6.41 -26.04 -3.61
C ASP A 159 -6.76 -24.62 -3.14
N ALA A 160 -7.45 -23.84 -3.98
CA ALA A 160 -7.97 -22.53 -3.56
C ALA A 160 -9.08 -22.69 -2.52
N ALA A 161 -9.97 -23.67 -2.65
CA ALA A 161 -11.04 -23.93 -1.71
C ALA A 161 -10.52 -24.29 -0.29
N THR A 162 -9.33 -24.90 -0.19
CA THR A 162 -8.71 -25.18 1.12
C THR A 162 -8.30 -23.90 1.87
N LYS A 163 -7.99 -22.82 1.12
CA LYS A 163 -7.50 -21.54 1.67
C LYS A 163 -8.58 -20.47 1.80
N ILE A 164 -9.65 -20.59 1.01
CA ILE A 164 -10.76 -19.63 0.95
C ILE A 164 -11.88 -20.14 1.85
N HIS A 165 -12.27 -19.34 2.84
CA HIS A 165 -13.39 -19.72 3.71
C HIS A 165 -14.71 -19.69 2.92
N SER A 166 -15.66 -20.57 3.24
CA SER A 166 -16.96 -20.68 2.55
C SER A 166 -17.79 -19.39 2.55
N ASN A 167 -17.53 -18.49 3.49
CA ASN A 167 -18.19 -17.18 3.58
C ASN A 167 -17.42 -16.04 2.88
N ASP A 168 -16.23 -16.29 2.33
CA ASP A 168 -15.43 -15.28 1.62
C ASP A 168 -15.89 -15.17 0.17
N GLN A 169 -17.01 -14.48 -0.03
CA GLN A 169 -17.62 -14.30 -1.35
C GLN A 169 -16.68 -13.61 -2.34
N VAL A 170 -15.89 -12.63 -1.89
CA VAL A 170 -14.99 -11.87 -2.77
C VAL A 170 -13.93 -12.78 -3.37
N ARG A 171 -13.28 -13.62 -2.56
CA ARG A 171 -12.25 -14.54 -3.07
C ARG A 171 -12.86 -15.68 -3.86
N THR A 172 -14.00 -16.24 -3.44
CA THR A 172 -14.70 -17.29 -4.20
C THR A 172 -15.05 -16.81 -5.61
N LEU A 173 -15.69 -15.64 -5.72
CA LEU A 173 -16.06 -15.06 -7.02
C LEU A 173 -14.83 -14.79 -7.87
N ARG A 174 -13.74 -14.26 -7.30
CA ARG A 174 -12.51 -14.00 -8.05
C ARG A 174 -11.87 -15.29 -8.57
N SER A 175 -11.85 -16.37 -7.78
CA SER A 175 -11.32 -17.66 -8.21
C SER A 175 -12.11 -18.25 -9.37
N LEU A 176 -13.43 -18.23 -9.28
CA LEU A 176 -14.32 -18.68 -10.36
C LEU A 176 -14.20 -17.78 -11.60
N GLU A 177 -14.17 -16.45 -11.41
CA GLU A 177 -13.99 -15.48 -12.49
C GLU A 177 -12.71 -15.78 -13.29
N VAL A 178 -11.59 -16.03 -12.60
CA VAL A 178 -10.34 -16.41 -13.27
C VAL A 178 -10.52 -17.72 -14.03
N PHE A 179 -11.07 -18.76 -13.39
CA PHE A 179 -11.27 -20.06 -14.02
C PHE A 179 -12.15 -19.99 -15.27
N TYR A 180 -13.28 -19.30 -15.23
CA TYR A 180 -14.20 -19.21 -16.38
C TYR A 180 -13.64 -18.36 -17.53
N VAL A 181 -12.78 -17.38 -17.24
CA VAL A 181 -12.12 -16.57 -18.28
C VAL A 181 -10.95 -17.32 -18.92
N THR A 182 -10.14 -18.03 -18.14
CA THR A 182 -8.87 -18.61 -18.63
C THR A 182 -8.92 -20.12 -18.86
N GLY A 183 -9.95 -20.80 -18.37
CA GLY A 183 -10.03 -22.27 -18.31
C GLY A 183 -9.03 -22.90 -17.34
N GLN A 184 -8.35 -22.11 -16.50
CA GLN A 184 -7.29 -22.56 -15.61
C GLN A 184 -7.58 -22.11 -14.17
N PRO A 185 -7.45 -23.01 -13.16
CA PRO A 185 -7.66 -22.65 -11.76
C PRO A 185 -6.75 -21.49 -11.31
N ILE A 186 -7.21 -20.71 -10.32
CA ILE A 186 -6.42 -19.58 -9.82
C ILE A 186 -5.18 -20.05 -9.06
N SER A 187 -5.29 -21.19 -8.36
CA SER A 187 -4.19 -21.81 -7.63
C SER A 187 -3.01 -22.18 -8.54
N ALA A 188 -3.29 -22.59 -9.78
CA ALA A 188 -2.28 -22.94 -10.78
C ALA A 188 -1.54 -21.71 -11.36
N GLN A 189 -2.14 -20.52 -11.27
CA GLN A 189 -1.58 -19.27 -11.81
C GLN A 189 -0.92 -18.39 -10.74
N GLN A 190 -1.17 -18.67 -9.47
CA GLN A 190 -0.59 -17.95 -8.34
C GLN A 190 0.76 -18.51 -7.94
N GLY A 191 1.63 -17.63 -7.46
CA GLY A 191 2.97 -17.99 -7.00
C GLY A 191 3.75 -16.75 -6.59
N GLU A 192 4.99 -16.95 -6.17
CA GLU A 192 5.90 -15.88 -5.80
C GLU A 192 7.19 -16.03 -6.59
N GLN A 193 7.72 -14.93 -7.10
CA GLN A 193 9.03 -14.85 -7.73
C GLN A 193 9.73 -13.59 -7.20
N PRO A 194 10.33 -13.65 -6.01
CA PRO A 194 10.94 -12.49 -5.38
C PRO A 194 12.01 -11.83 -6.27
N PRO A 195 12.18 -10.50 -6.19
CA PRO A 195 13.23 -9.81 -6.93
C PRO A 195 14.64 -10.30 -6.57
N ALA A 196 15.58 -10.19 -7.50
CA ALA A 196 16.97 -10.61 -7.31
C ALA A 196 17.80 -9.62 -6.46
N TYR A 197 17.27 -8.42 -6.21
CA TYR A 197 17.94 -7.41 -5.39
C TYR A 197 17.58 -7.55 -3.89
N PRO A 198 18.50 -7.16 -2.98
CA PRO A 198 18.18 -7.12 -1.55
C PRO A 198 17.05 -6.14 -1.22
N ILE A 199 16.22 -6.53 -0.25
CA ILE A 199 15.13 -5.71 0.27
C ILE A 199 15.28 -5.58 1.78
N LEU A 200 15.29 -4.36 2.30
CA LEU A 200 15.27 -4.10 3.74
C LEU A 200 13.86 -3.72 4.18
N HIS A 201 13.26 -4.53 5.05
CA HIS A 201 11.93 -4.26 5.59
C HIS A 201 12.03 -3.59 6.96
N ILE A 202 11.63 -2.32 7.03
CA ILE A 202 11.53 -1.54 8.26
C ILE A 202 10.04 -1.42 8.63
N GLY A 203 9.69 -1.89 9.82
CA GLY A 203 8.37 -1.76 10.40
C GLY A 203 8.36 -0.74 11.53
N LEU A 204 7.39 0.18 11.52
CA LEU A 204 7.15 1.05 12.67
C LEU A 204 6.01 0.50 13.52
N ASP A 205 6.29 0.17 14.78
CA ASP A 205 5.27 -0.17 15.79
C ASP A 205 5.21 0.92 16.86
N CYS A 206 4.02 1.08 17.44
CA CYS A 206 3.78 1.96 18.57
C CYS A 206 3.50 1.04 19.76
N GLY A 207 4.44 0.94 20.70
CA GLY A 207 4.28 0.09 21.88
C GLY A 207 3.08 0.50 22.74
N ASP A 208 2.86 1.81 22.84
CA ASP A 208 1.73 2.40 23.55
C ASP A 208 0.50 2.58 22.65
N LEU A 209 -0.51 1.72 22.84
CA LEU A 209 -1.76 1.79 22.09
C LEU A 209 -2.58 3.06 22.39
N ALA A 210 -2.47 3.62 23.59
CA ALA A 210 -3.17 4.84 23.94
C ALA A 210 -2.60 6.03 23.13
N GLN A 211 -1.28 6.08 22.95
CA GLN A 211 -0.63 7.07 22.07
C GLN A 211 -1.03 6.89 20.61
N LEU A 212 -1.05 5.67 20.09
CA LEU A 212 -1.52 5.41 18.73
C LEU A 212 -2.97 5.90 18.53
N HIS A 213 -3.84 5.58 19.49
CA HIS A 213 -5.23 6.03 19.48
C HIS A 213 -5.35 7.55 19.56
N HIS A 214 -4.51 8.21 20.35
CA HIS A 214 -4.45 9.67 20.43
C HIS A 214 -4.05 10.28 19.09
N ARG A 215 -3.00 9.75 18.43
CA ARG A 215 -2.55 10.21 17.11
C ARG A 215 -3.63 10.05 16.04
N ILE A 216 -4.34 8.92 16.04
CA ILE A 216 -5.48 8.69 15.14
C ILE A 216 -6.55 9.77 15.38
N THR A 217 -6.94 10.00 16.64
CA THR A 217 -7.92 11.03 16.99
C THR A 217 -7.50 12.43 16.52
N GLN A 218 -6.26 12.84 16.82
CA GLN A 218 -5.75 14.15 16.42
C GLN A 218 -5.70 14.29 14.91
N ARG A 219 -5.22 13.28 14.20
CA ARG A 219 -5.15 13.27 12.74
C ARG A 219 -6.54 13.39 12.11
N THR A 220 -7.54 12.67 12.60
CA THR A 220 -8.93 12.80 12.09
C THR A 220 -9.48 14.21 12.33
N LYS A 221 -9.27 14.79 13.51
CA LYS A 221 -9.68 16.17 13.79
C LYS A 221 -8.97 17.18 12.88
N GLN A 222 -7.68 16.97 12.65
CA GLN A 222 -6.90 17.79 11.72
C GLN A 222 -7.45 17.67 10.29
N MET A 223 -7.75 16.46 9.79
CA MET A 223 -8.34 16.29 8.46
C MET A 223 -9.61 17.14 8.30
N VAL A 224 -10.52 17.08 9.28
CA VAL A 224 -11.74 17.89 9.28
C VAL A 224 -11.42 19.39 9.26
N ALA A 225 -10.49 19.85 10.10
CA ALA A 225 -10.07 21.24 10.15
C ALA A 225 -9.40 21.72 8.84
N HIS A 226 -8.79 20.82 8.07
CA HIS A 226 -8.18 21.12 6.77
C HIS A 226 -9.17 21.02 5.60
N GLY A 227 -10.47 20.86 5.86
CA GLY A 227 -11.49 20.85 4.81
C GLY A 227 -11.84 19.46 4.28
N PHE A 228 -11.62 18.40 5.06
CA PHE A 228 -12.01 17.04 4.62
C PHE A 228 -13.50 16.93 4.25
N VAL A 229 -14.38 17.64 4.96
CA VAL A 229 -15.82 17.65 4.64
C VAL A 229 -16.07 18.19 3.24
N ALA A 230 -15.40 19.29 2.87
CA ALA A 230 -15.52 19.90 1.55
C ALA A 230 -14.97 18.96 0.46
N GLU A 231 -13.84 18.27 0.71
CA GLU A 231 -13.33 17.26 -0.22
C GLU A 231 -14.38 16.15 -0.48
N VAL A 232 -15.06 15.64 0.54
CA VAL A 232 -16.10 14.62 0.35
C VAL A 232 -17.31 15.19 -0.41
N GLU A 233 -17.72 16.41 -0.11
CA GLU A 233 -18.82 17.09 -0.80
C GLU A 233 -18.52 17.29 -2.29
N ASP A 234 -17.34 17.81 -2.62
CA ASP A 234 -16.89 18.03 -4.00
C ASP A 234 -16.85 16.71 -4.79
N LEU A 235 -16.32 15.63 -4.18
CA LEU A 235 -16.28 14.31 -4.81
C LEU A 235 -17.69 13.75 -5.06
N CYS A 236 -18.62 13.92 -4.12
CA CYS A 236 -20.02 13.53 -4.29
C CYS A 236 -20.69 14.29 -5.44
N GLN A 237 -20.46 15.60 -5.53
CA GLN A 237 -21.04 16.45 -6.58
C GLN A 237 -20.47 16.10 -7.96
N LYS A 238 -19.16 15.85 -8.04
CA LYS A 238 -18.45 15.62 -9.31
C LYS A 238 -18.63 14.21 -9.87
N TYR A 239 -18.61 13.19 -9.02
CA TYR A 239 -18.58 11.78 -9.46
C TYR A 239 -19.85 10.99 -9.06
N GLY A 240 -20.74 11.60 -8.27
CA GLY A 240 -21.93 10.95 -7.75
C GLY A 240 -21.69 10.22 -6.42
N VAL A 241 -22.74 10.14 -5.61
CA VAL A 241 -22.72 9.53 -4.25
C VAL A 241 -22.44 8.02 -4.25
N ASP A 242 -22.64 7.38 -5.40
CA ASP A 242 -22.45 5.94 -5.62
C ASP A 242 -21.01 5.59 -6.02
N LEU A 243 -20.11 6.58 -6.15
CA LEU A 243 -18.70 6.35 -6.40
C LEU A 243 -18.13 5.35 -5.37
N PRO A 244 -17.63 4.17 -5.78
CA PRO A 244 -17.21 3.13 -4.84
C PRO A 244 -16.15 3.58 -3.82
N LEU A 245 -15.28 4.51 -4.22
CA LEU A 245 -14.25 5.07 -3.33
C LEU A 245 -14.82 5.87 -2.16
N LEU A 246 -16.02 6.43 -2.29
CA LEU A 246 -16.71 7.10 -1.19
C LEU A 246 -17.23 6.14 -0.12
N ASN A 247 -17.15 4.81 -0.35
CA ASN A 247 -17.44 3.80 0.66
C ASN A 247 -16.19 3.37 1.44
N THR A 248 -15.06 4.03 1.22
CA THR A 248 -13.82 3.76 1.95
C THR A 248 -13.81 4.49 3.30
N LEU A 249 -12.94 4.02 4.19
CA LEU A 249 -12.79 4.54 5.55
C LEU A 249 -12.51 6.05 5.56
N GLY A 250 -13.25 6.79 6.39
CA GLY A 250 -13.28 8.24 6.40
C GLY A 250 -14.37 8.77 5.46
N TYR A 251 -14.28 8.46 4.18
CA TYR A 251 -15.21 8.97 3.18
C TYR A 251 -16.65 8.47 3.40
N ALA A 252 -16.82 7.21 3.81
CA ALA A 252 -18.14 6.62 4.06
C ALA A 252 -18.89 7.32 5.19
N GLU A 253 -18.19 7.63 6.28
CA GLU A 253 -18.76 8.28 7.46
C GLU A 253 -19.15 9.73 7.14
N PHE A 254 -18.29 10.47 6.44
CA PHE A 254 -18.60 11.85 6.05
C PHE A 254 -19.66 11.92 4.94
N LYS A 255 -19.75 10.92 4.06
CA LYS A 255 -20.87 10.79 3.12
C LYS A 255 -22.21 10.64 3.85
N GLN A 256 -22.27 9.83 4.90
CA GLN A 256 -23.48 9.68 5.73
C GLN A 256 -23.85 10.97 6.48
N PHE A 257 -22.84 11.71 6.96
CA PHE A 257 -23.05 13.04 7.53
C PHE A 257 -23.65 14.01 6.50
N LEU A 258 -23.09 14.10 5.29
CA LEU A 258 -23.61 14.97 4.22
C LEU A 258 -25.03 14.58 3.78
N ALA A 259 -25.39 13.30 3.90
CA ALA A 259 -26.74 12.80 3.65
C ALA A 259 -27.73 13.07 4.81
N GLY A 260 -27.31 13.73 5.90
CA GLY A 260 -28.15 14.01 7.07
C GLY A 260 -28.47 12.79 7.93
N GLN A 261 -27.75 11.67 7.74
CA GLN A 261 -28.00 10.40 8.43
C GLN A 261 -27.32 10.32 9.81
N MET A 262 -26.33 11.19 10.06
CA MET A 262 -25.65 11.31 11.35
C MET A 262 -25.10 12.72 11.55
N SER A 263 -24.73 13.08 12.79
CA SER A 263 -24.06 14.35 13.08
C SER A 263 -22.58 14.34 12.66
N GLN A 264 -21.98 15.52 12.50
CA GLN A 264 -20.53 15.62 12.21
C GLN A 264 -19.69 15.02 13.35
N THR A 265 -20.14 15.16 14.60
CA THR A 265 -19.48 14.58 15.78
C THR A 265 -19.52 13.06 15.77
N ASP A 266 -20.63 12.47 15.30
CA ASP A 266 -20.76 11.02 15.15
C ASP A 266 -19.88 10.51 14.01
N ALA A 267 -19.84 11.22 12.87
CA ALA A 267 -18.96 10.88 11.75
C ALA A 267 -17.49 10.86 12.18
N ILE A 268 -17.02 11.90 12.90
CA ILE A 268 -15.66 11.94 13.46
C ILE A 268 -15.40 10.73 14.37
N SER A 269 -16.34 10.43 15.27
CA SER A 269 -16.20 9.33 16.22
C SER A 269 -16.15 7.97 15.53
N ALA A 270 -16.99 7.76 14.51
CA ALA A 270 -17.02 6.56 13.67
C ALA A 270 -15.73 6.42 12.87
N THR A 271 -15.25 7.49 12.21
CA THR A 271 -13.98 7.48 11.48
C THR A 271 -12.82 7.11 12.40
N ILE A 272 -12.76 7.67 13.62
CA ILE A 272 -11.72 7.32 14.60
C ILE A 272 -11.78 5.83 14.96
N LEU A 273 -12.97 5.31 15.26
CA LEU A 273 -13.16 3.90 15.61
C LEU A 273 -12.71 2.98 14.48
N HIS A 274 -13.18 3.22 13.25
CA HIS A 274 -12.83 2.41 12.09
C HIS A 274 -11.34 2.53 11.74
N THR A 275 -10.73 3.71 11.91
CA THR A 275 -9.28 3.90 11.74
C THR A 275 -8.49 3.06 12.74
N ARG A 276 -8.93 2.95 14.00
CA ARG A 276 -8.30 2.08 15.01
C ARG A 276 -8.39 0.60 14.62
N GLN A 277 -9.57 0.16 14.15
CA GLN A 277 -9.75 -1.21 13.67
C GLN A 277 -8.88 -1.50 12.45
N PHE A 278 -8.76 -0.55 11.52
CA PHE A 278 -7.88 -0.65 10.37
C PHE A 278 -6.41 -0.73 10.77
N ALA A 279 -5.96 0.13 11.70
CA ALA A 279 -4.62 0.08 12.27
C ALA A 279 -4.33 -1.28 12.93
N LYS A 280 -5.28 -1.83 13.70
CA LYS A 280 -5.17 -3.18 14.28
C LYS A 280 -4.97 -4.24 13.19
N ARG A 281 -5.78 -4.22 12.12
CA ARG A 281 -5.64 -5.16 10.99
C ARG A 281 -4.28 -5.04 10.31
N GLN A 282 -3.77 -3.82 10.12
CA GLN A 282 -2.43 -3.60 9.56
C GLN A 282 -1.33 -4.19 10.46
N ARG A 283 -1.42 -3.99 11.79
CA ARG A 283 -0.44 -4.58 12.73
C ARG A 283 -0.47 -6.10 12.68
N THR A 284 -1.65 -6.71 12.68
CA THR A 284 -1.80 -8.16 12.52
C THR A 284 -1.21 -8.64 11.21
N TRP A 285 -1.45 -7.93 10.09
CA TRP A 285 -0.89 -8.27 8.79
C TRP A 285 0.64 -8.26 8.82
N PHE A 286 1.24 -7.14 9.22
CA PHE A 286 2.70 -6.99 9.17
C PHE A 286 3.43 -7.90 10.18
N ARG A 287 2.87 -8.18 11.35
CA ARG A 287 3.48 -9.11 12.33
C ARG A 287 3.60 -10.55 11.83
N ALA A 288 2.86 -10.94 10.78
CA ALA A 288 2.98 -12.26 10.17
C ALA A 288 4.26 -12.41 9.32
N TYR A 289 5.00 -11.33 9.06
CA TYR A 289 6.19 -11.32 8.19
C TYR A 289 7.47 -11.21 9.04
N PRO A 290 8.24 -12.31 9.19
CA PRO A 290 9.43 -12.32 10.05
C PRO A 290 10.59 -11.49 9.50
N GLU A 291 10.59 -11.14 8.21
CA GLU A 291 11.62 -10.29 7.60
C GLU A 291 11.56 -8.82 8.05
N ILE A 292 10.48 -8.40 8.70
CA ILE A 292 10.30 -7.00 9.13
C ILE A 292 11.11 -6.73 10.40
N GLU A 293 12.06 -5.80 10.29
CA GLU A 293 12.79 -5.24 11.43
C GLU A 293 11.96 -4.12 12.06
N TRP A 294 11.57 -4.31 13.31
CA TRP A 294 10.68 -3.40 14.02
C TRP A 294 11.45 -2.31 14.76
N PHE A 295 11.05 -1.06 14.53
CA PHE A 295 11.54 0.12 15.23
C PHE A 295 10.39 0.76 16.00
N ASP A 296 10.72 1.31 17.17
CA ASP A 296 9.77 2.08 17.96
C ASP A 296 9.48 3.41 17.28
N ALA A 297 8.22 3.63 16.91
CA ALA A 297 7.74 4.86 16.28
C ALA A 297 7.93 6.09 17.19
N ASP A 298 8.11 5.87 18.50
CA ASP A 298 8.19 6.91 19.52
C ASP A 298 9.64 7.21 19.94
N ALA A 299 10.61 6.47 19.40
CA ALA A 299 12.02 6.70 19.68
C ALA A 299 12.46 8.09 19.19
N PRO A 300 13.07 8.93 20.04
CA PRO A 300 13.49 10.28 19.66
C PRO A 300 14.58 10.29 18.59
N ASP A 301 15.38 9.22 18.53
CA ASP A 301 16.47 8.98 17.60
C ASP A 301 16.10 7.99 16.48
N LEU A 302 14.80 7.74 16.24
CA LEU A 302 14.29 6.79 15.24
C LEU A 302 14.98 6.95 13.87
N VAL A 303 15.12 8.19 13.39
CA VAL A 303 15.76 8.45 12.08
C VAL A 303 17.22 8.00 12.08
N GLU A 304 17.95 8.20 13.17
CA GLU A 304 19.35 7.77 13.29
C GLU A 304 19.48 6.25 13.39
N GLN A 305 18.62 5.60 14.18
CA GLN A 305 18.61 4.13 14.30
C GLN A 305 18.39 3.46 12.94
N VAL A 306 17.38 3.93 12.20
CA VAL A 306 17.08 3.41 10.87
C VAL A 306 18.19 3.75 9.87
N TRP A 307 18.77 4.95 9.96
CA TRP A 307 19.89 5.36 9.11
C TRP A 307 21.12 4.47 9.30
N GLN A 308 21.51 4.19 10.54
CA GLN A 308 22.62 3.28 10.85
C GLN A 308 22.36 1.89 10.26
N ARG A 309 21.13 1.38 10.36
CA ARG A 309 20.75 0.08 9.79
C ARG A 309 20.87 0.05 8.27
N ILE A 310 20.47 1.13 7.59
CA ILE A 310 20.61 1.28 6.14
C ILE A 310 22.09 1.30 5.74
N GLN A 311 22.94 2.02 6.48
CA GLN A 311 24.39 2.05 6.21
C GLN A 311 25.04 0.67 6.35
N VAL A 312 24.62 -0.13 7.33
CA VAL A 312 25.07 -1.52 7.48
C VAL A 312 24.70 -2.36 6.26
N LEU A 313 23.47 -2.22 5.75
CA LEU A 313 23.02 -2.91 4.54
C LEU A 313 23.87 -2.53 3.33
N GLN A 314 24.09 -1.23 3.11
CA GLN A 314 24.86 -0.73 1.98
C GLN A 314 26.31 -1.24 2.01
N LYS A 315 26.94 -1.29 3.19
CA LYS A 315 28.28 -1.87 3.36
C LYS A 315 28.32 -3.37 3.03
N HIS A 316 27.34 -4.15 3.51
CA HIS A 316 27.28 -5.58 3.23
C HIS A 316 27.01 -5.87 1.76
N ALA A 317 26.11 -5.12 1.11
CA ALA A 317 25.80 -5.29 -0.30
C ALA A 317 27.05 -5.10 -1.19
N VAL A 318 27.85 -4.06 -0.92
CA VAL A 318 29.10 -3.81 -1.64
C VAL A 318 30.13 -4.94 -1.44
N ASN A 319 30.19 -5.55 -0.26
CA ASN A 319 31.12 -6.64 0.01
C ASN A 319 30.73 -7.94 -0.72
N ILE A 320 29.43 -8.22 -0.86
CA ILE A 320 28.94 -9.41 -1.59
C ILE A 320 29.27 -9.32 -3.08
N CYS A 321 29.26 -8.13 -3.68
CA CYS A 321 29.63 -7.95 -5.09
C CYS A 321 31.14 -7.95 -5.37
N LYS A 322 31.98 -7.93 -4.33
CA LYS A 322 33.46 -7.96 -4.45
C LYS A 322 34.05 -9.36 -4.24
N ALA A 323 33.26 -10.32 -3.76
CA ALA A 323 33.64 -11.73 -3.55
C ALA A 323 33.19 -12.59 -4.74
#